data_AF-A0A2E2WM89-F1
#
_entry.id   AF-A0A2E2WM89-F1
#
_cell.length_a   1.000
_cell.length_b   1.000
_cell.length_c   1.000
_cell.angle_alpha   90.00
_cell.angle_beta   90.00
_cell.angle_gamma   90.00
#
_symmetry.space_group_name_H-M   'P 1'
#
loop_
_entity.id
_entity.type
_entity.pdbx_description
1 polymer ?
#
loop_
_entity_poly.entity_id
_entity_poly.type
_entity_poly.pdbx_seq_one_letter_code
_entity_poly.pdbx_strand_id
1 'polypeptide(L)'
;MFMLTSKYSDFSDEVAMRTTVTIPDSLLADLMAYTHARKRTEAVNMAIEEWIRYRKIQEIKKLRGKVGIANDWRQLRDLDKDEE
;
A
#
# COMPACT_ATOMS: atom_id res chain seq x y z
N MET A 1 -7.54 1.86 45.21
CA MET A 1 -7.82 3.13 44.53
C MET A 1 -6.52 3.66 43.95
N PHE A 2 -6.26 3.42 42.66
CA PHE A 2 -5.84 4.41 41.67
C PHE A 2 -5.61 3.73 40.33
N MET A 3 -6.42 4.18 39.36
CA MET A 3 -6.22 4.21 37.91
C MET A 3 -5.97 2.91 37.12
N LEU A 4 -7.11 2.34 36.74
CA LEU A 4 -7.33 1.77 35.41
C LEU A 4 -7.03 2.83 34.32
N THR A 5 -5.79 2.92 33.87
CA THR A 5 -5.44 3.65 32.64
C THR A 5 -4.45 2.85 31.81
N SER A 6 -4.95 1.87 31.06
CA SER A 6 -4.49 1.66 29.69
C SER A 6 -5.50 0.77 28.96
N LYS A 7 -6.60 1.38 28.51
CA LYS A 7 -7.57 0.73 27.61
C LYS A 7 -7.18 0.88 26.13
N TYR A 8 -5.91 1.15 25.82
CA TYR A 8 -5.43 1.34 24.45
C TYR A 8 -3.98 0.87 24.31
N SER A 9 -3.79 -0.44 24.18
CA SER A 9 -2.49 -1.02 23.82
C SER A 9 -2.69 -2.25 22.92
N ASP A 10 -3.67 -2.18 22.01
CA ASP A 10 -4.09 -3.30 21.15
C ASP A 10 -3.78 -3.08 19.65
N PHE A 11 -2.93 -2.10 19.31
CA PHE A 11 -2.50 -1.90 17.92
C PHE A 11 -1.03 -2.30 17.75
N SER A 12 -0.84 -3.60 17.62
CA SER A 12 0.25 -4.29 16.89
C SER A 12 1.58 -3.57 16.76
N ASP A 13 2.45 -3.71 17.77
CA ASP A 13 3.87 -3.86 17.50
C ASP A 13 4.06 -5.18 16.73
N GLU A 14 3.97 -5.12 15.39
CA GLU A 14 4.48 -6.20 14.53
C GLU A 14 5.94 -6.44 14.91
N VAL A 15 6.31 -7.70 15.15
CA VAL A 15 7.67 -8.11 15.48
C VAL A 15 8.60 -7.74 14.31
N ALA A 16 9.25 -6.57 14.39
CA ALA A 16 10.22 -6.13 13.39
C ALA A 16 11.45 -7.04 13.43
N MET A 17 11.47 -8.05 12.57
CA MET A 17 12.63 -8.93 12.42
C MET A 17 13.80 -8.16 11.77
N ARG A 18 14.98 -8.23 12.40
CA ARG A 18 16.20 -7.68 11.81
C ARG A 18 16.84 -8.73 10.92
N THR A 19 17.06 -8.37 9.65
CA THR A 19 17.63 -9.28 8.65
C THR A 19 18.87 -8.65 8.01
N THR A 20 19.84 -9.48 7.62
CA THR A 20 21.00 -9.06 6.83
C THR A 20 20.77 -9.46 5.38
N VAL A 21 20.77 -8.47 4.47
CA VAL A 21 20.60 -8.68 3.03
C VAL A 21 21.74 -7.96 2.30
N THR A 22 22.39 -8.64 1.35
CA THR A 22 23.44 -8.04 0.52
C THR A 22 22.81 -7.36 -0.68
N ILE A 23 23.05 -6.05 -0.83
CA ILE A 23 22.49 -5.22 -1.90
C ILE A 23 23.65 -4.45 -2.54
N PRO A 24 23.72 -4.33 -3.88
CA PRO A 24 24.71 -3.48 -4.53
C PRO A 24 24.59 -2.03 -4.09
N ASP A 25 25.73 -1.38 -3.79
CA ASP A 25 25.74 0.00 -3.31
C ASP A 25 25.15 0.99 -4.32
N SER A 26 25.37 0.77 -5.63
CA SER A 26 24.78 1.58 -6.69
C SER A 26 23.25 1.53 -6.66
N LEU A 27 22.68 0.34 -6.50
CA LEU A 27 21.23 0.15 -6.44
C LEU A 27 20.62 0.80 -5.19
N LEU A 28 21.31 0.72 -4.05
CA LEU A 28 20.87 1.36 -2.82
C LEU A 28 20.97 2.89 -2.92
N ALA A 29 22.01 3.42 -3.58
CA ALA A 29 22.14 4.84 -3.84
C ALA A 29 21.00 5.37 -4.71
N ASP A 30 20.67 4.67 -5.80
CA ASP A 30 19.55 5.01 -6.68
C ASP A 30 18.22 4.97 -5.91
N LEU A 31 18.00 3.91 -5.11
CA LEU A 31 16.80 3.78 -4.30
C LEU A 31 16.65 4.96 -3.32
N MET A 32 17.72 5.35 -2.66
CA MET A 32 17.73 6.50 -1.75
C MET A 32 17.47 7.82 -2.50
N ALA A 33 18.00 7.97 -3.72
CA ALA A 33 17.78 9.15 -4.54
C ALA A 33 16.32 9.28 -5.01
N TYR A 34 15.67 8.17 -5.37
CA TYR A 34 14.26 8.17 -5.80
C TYR A 34 13.27 8.26 -4.65
N THR A 35 13.56 7.62 -3.51
CA THR A 35 12.65 7.62 -2.35
C THR A 35 12.80 8.85 -1.48
N HIS A 36 13.93 9.57 -1.59
CA HIS A 36 14.31 10.68 -0.69
C HIS A 36 14.30 10.30 0.80
N ALA A 37 14.37 9.00 1.11
CA ALA A 37 14.34 8.50 2.48
C ALA A 37 15.61 8.89 3.25
N ARG A 38 15.49 9.12 4.55
CA ARG A 38 16.64 9.48 5.39
C ARG A 38 17.45 8.25 5.79
N LYS A 39 16.81 7.08 5.90
CA LYS A 39 17.43 5.82 6.35
C LYS A 39 17.35 4.75 5.27
N ARG A 40 18.40 3.94 5.14
CA ARG A 40 18.45 2.79 4.22
C ARG A 40 17.30 1.80 4.46
N THR A 41 16.99 1.49 5.72
CA THR A 41 15.89 0.58 6.09
C THR A 41 14.53 1.13 5.66
N GLU A 42 14.32 2.44 5.79
CA GLU A 42 13.08 3.10 5.38
C GLU A 42 12.92 3.02 3.85
N ALA A 43 13.97 3.32 3.10
CA ALA A 43 13.98 3.21 1.64
C ALA A 43 13.65 1.78 1.16
N VAL A 44 14.24 0.78 1.81
CA VAL A 44 13.98 -0.64 1.50
C VAL A 44 12.54 -1.03 1.84
N ASN A 45 12.01 -0.62 2.99
CA ASN A 45 10.63 -0.89 3.36
C ASN A 45 9.64 -0.27 2.36
N MET A 46 9.87 1.00 1.97
CA MET A 46 9.07 1.67 0.94
C MET A 46 9.12 0.93 -0.40
N ALA A 47 10.31 0.46 -0.82
CA ALA A 47 10.47 -0.29 -2.06
C ALA A 47 9.66 -1.60 -2.04
N ILE A 48 9.68 -2.32 -0.92
CA ILE A 48 8.95 -3.57 -0.74
C ILE A 48 7.44 -3.32 -0.77
N GLU A 49 6.96 -2.32 -0.04
CA GLU A 49 5.54 -1.94 -0.01
C GLU A 49 5.04 -1.56 -1.40
N GLU A 50 5.78 -0.70 -2.10
CA GLU A 50 5.46 -0.23 -3.43
C GLU A 50 5.47 -1.38 -4.46
N TRP A 51 6.41 -2.31 -4.35
CA TRP A 51 6.44 -3.50 -5.19
C TRP A 51 5.21 -4.38 -4.98
N ILE A 52 4.82 -4.63 -3.72
CA ILE A 52 3.61 -5.41 -3.41
C ILE A 52 2.36 -4.71 -3.96
N ARG A 53 2.26 -3.39 -3.78
CA ARG A 53 1.17 -2.57 -4.32
C ARG A 53 1.11 -2.67 -5.84
N TYR A 54 2.25 -2.52 -6.51
CA TYR A 54 2.36 -2.67 -7.96
C TYR A 54 1.87 -4.04 -8.42
N ARG A 55 2.29 -5.13 -7.76
CA ARG A 55 1.86 -6.49 -8.12
C ARG A 55 0.35 -6.69 -7.94
N LYS A 56 -0.24 -6.20 -6.86
CA LYS A 56 -1.71 -6.22 -6.65
C LYS A 56 -2.45 -5.54 -7.81
N ILE A 57 -1.99 -4.36 -8.24
CA ILE A 57 -2.57 -3.64 -9.38
C ILE A 57 -2.46 -4.47 -10.66
N GLN A 58 -1.32 -5.11 -10.90
CA GLN A 58 -1.14 -5.96 -12.10
C GLN A 58 -2.08 -7.17 -12.09
N GLU A 59 -2.28 -7.83 -10.94
CA GLU A 59 -3.24 -8.92 -10.83
C GLU A 59 -4.67 -8.46 -11.12
N ILE A 60 -5.08 -7.30 -10.60
CA ILE A 60 -6.39 -6.71 -10.93
C ILE A 60 -6.51 -6.43 -12.43
N LYS A 61 -5.47 -5.84 -13.04
CA LYS A 61 -5.45 -5.56 -14.49
C LYS A 61 -5.58 -6.83 -15.34
N LYS A 62 -5.02 -7.97 -14.90
CA LYS A 62 -5.18 -9.27 -15.59
C LYS A 62 -6.61 -9.80 -15.58
N LEU A 63 -7.44 -9.35 -14.63
CA LEU A 63 -8.85 -9.71 -14.55
C LEU A 63 -9.75 -8.84 -15.47
N ARG A 64 -9.17 -7.87 -16.18
CA ARG A 64 -9.90 -7.05 -17.16
C ARG A 64 -10.57 -7.96 -18.20
N GLY A 65 -11.89 -7.80 -18.34
CA GLY A 65 -12.72 -8.60 -19.25
C GLY A 65 -13.19 -9.94 -18.68
N LYS A 66 -12.71 -10.36 -17.49
CA LYS A 66 -13.24 -11.52 -16.75
C LYS A 66 -14.33 -11.13 -15.75
N VAL A 67 -14.29 -9.88 -15.27
CA VAL A 67 -15.31 -9.34 -14.38
C VAL A 67 -16.44 -8.75 -15.22
N GLY A 68 -17.63 -9.33 -15.11
CA GLY A 68 -18.85 -8.78 -15.71
C GLY A 68 -19.28 -7.54 -14.94
N ILE A 69 -18.90 -6.36 -15.43
CA ILE A 69 -19.43 -5.09 -14.93
C ILE A 69 -20.70 -4.80 -15.72
N ALA A 70 -21.84 -4.68 -15.03
CA ALA A 70 -23.10 -4.30 -15.66
C ALA A 70 -22.94 -2.92 -16.33
N ASN A 71 -23.26 -2.83 -17.61
CA ASN A 71 -22.97 -1.66 -18.44
C ASN A 71 -24.11 -0.62 -18.40
N ASP A 72 -24.62 -0.35 -17.20
CA ASP A 72 -25.82 0.48 -16.99
C ASP A 72 -25.48 1.97 -16.79
N TRP A 73 -24.38 2.43 -17.39
CA TRP A 73 -23.86 3.79 -17.19
C TRP A 73 -24.85 4.90 -17.60
N ARG A 74 -25.78 4.60 -18.52
CA ARG A 74 -26.84 5.54 -18.90
C ARG A 74 -27.87 5.70 -17.79
N GLN A 75 -28.30 4.59 -17.18
CA GLN A 75 -29.26 4.60 -16.08
C GLN A 75 -28.67 5.30 -14.85
N LEU A 76 -27.39 5.02 -14.53
CA LEU A 76 -26.67 5.73 -13.47
C LEU A 76 -26.59 7.24 -13.72
N ARG A 77 -26.34 7.65 -14.97
CA ARG A 77 -26.26 9.07 -15.36
C ARG A 77 -27.61 9.79 -15.30
N ASP A 78 -28.70 9.08 -15.57
CA ASP A 78 -30.04 9.67 -15.52
C ASP A 78 -30.51 9.82 -14.07
N LEU A 79 -30.16 8.89 -13.17
CA LEU A 79 -30.40 9.03 -11.72
C LEU A 79 -29.73 10.27 -11.14
N ASP A 80 -28.49 10.59 -11.55
CA ASP A 80 -27.77 11.79 -11.07
C ASP A 80 -28.46 13.12 -11.46
N LYS A 81 -29.28 13.11 -12.53
CA LYS A 81 -29.97 14.32 -13.02
C LYS A 81 -31.33 14.56 -12.38
N ASP A 82 -31.96 13.50 -11.87
CA ASP A 82 -33.26 13.57 -11.23
C ASP A 82 -33.15 14.04 -9.75
N GLU A 83 -31.92 14.20 -9.23
CA GLU A 83 -31.62 14.73 -7.89
C GLU A 83 -31.37 16.26 -7.84
N GLU A 84 -31.44 16.99 -8.98
CA GLU A 84 -31.39 18.47 -9.07
C GLU A 84 -32.79 19.11 -9.24
#